data_AF-U9TLG8-F1
#
_entry.id   AF-U9TLG8-F1
#
_cell.length_a   1.000
_cell.length_b   1.000
_cell.length_c   1.000
_cell.angle_alpha   90.00
_cell.angle_beta   90.00
_cell.angle_gamma   90.00
#
_symmetry.space_group_name_H-M   'P 1'
#
loop_
_entity.id
_entity.type
_entity.pdbx_description
1 polymer ?
#
loop_
_entity_poly.entity_id
_entity_poly.type
_entity_poly.pdbx_seq_one_letter_code
_entity_poly.pdbx_strand_id
1 'polypeptide(L)'
;MRSLSVHSNIYYWILQIYGSNSEITHKCFEDIIESRIWIDLQLQEYSGMDVPEQLTSQAFNSICSIYLEFCNQKIPFKGNYLPYLRLASNEEIIKPLFELSLPIIFDLKLKYDSPFDINYEYDRPNVNKSFNQNNKRKFNETEMNNDQQNGNEKKEWFTLLEEMYYGPIHANNSDITRNFKKKFEEFWERITPSQVSVIAEQSTDITPKKPKTK
;
A
#
# COMPACT_ATOMS: atom_id res chain seq x y z
N MET A 1 -20.57 -7.20 8.26
CA MET A 1 -20.79 -5.95 7.49
C MET A 1 -19.52 -5.14 7.64
N ARG A 2 -18.80 -4.79 6.57
CA ARG A 2 -17.63 -3.91 6.72
C ARG A 2 -17.79 -2.61 5.94
N SER A 3 -18.43 -1.66 6.61
CA SER A 3 -18.32 -0.23 6.34
C SER A 3 -17.10 0.32 7.10
N LEU A 4 -16.70 1.55 6.78
CA LEU A 4 -15.72 2.29 7.58
C LEU A 4 -16.14 2.35 9.06
N SER A 5 -15.15 2.33 9.95
CA SER A 5 -15.35 2.43 11.40
C SER A 5 -15.98 3.78 11.81
N VAL A 6 -15.72 4.85 11.05
CA VAL A 6 -16.36 6.16 11.21
C VAL A 6 -16.81 6.73 9.86
N HIS A 7 -17.37 7.94 9.85
CA HIS A 7 -17.79 8.59 8.60
C HIS A 7 -16.57 8.94 7.72
N SER A 8 -16.66 8.75 6.39
CA SER A 8 -15.57 9.03 5.42
C SER A 8 -14.95 10.42 5.57
N ASN A 9 -15.79 11.43 5.79
CA ASN A 9 -15.36 12.81 6.06
C ASN A 9 -14.43 12.98 7.27
N ILE A 10 -14.48 12.09 8.27
CA ILE A 10 -13.54 12.10 9.40
C ILE A 10 -12.16 11.65 8.92
N TYR A 11 -12.06 10.58 8.12
CA TYR A 11 -10.79 10.16 7.52
C TYR A 11 -10.21 11.26 6.62
N TYR A 12 -11.06 11.91 5.81
CA TYR A 12 -10.63 13.04 4.99
C TYR A 12 -10.06 14.17 5.84
N TRP A 13 -10.78 14.56 6.89
CA TRP A 13 -10.33 15.59 7.81
C TRP A 13 -9.00 15.21 8.47
N ILE A 14 -8.85 13.96 8.94
CA ILE A 14 -7.59 13.46 9.51
C ILE A 14 -6.45 13.60 8.50
N LEU A 15 -6.67 13.14 7.26
CA LEU A 15 -5.68 13.24 6.19
C LEU A 15 -5.27 14.69 5.92
N GLN A 16 -6.23 15.62 5.85
CA GLN A 16 -5.96 17.04 5.59
C GLN A 16 -5.28 17.76 6.76
N ILE A 17 -5.58 17.38 8.00
CA ILE A 17 -5.05 18.04 9.21
C ILE A 17 -3.70 17.47 9.61
N TYR A 18 -3.56 16.15 9.71
CA TYR A 18 -2.36 15.51 10.24
C TYR A 18 -1.33 15.15 9.16
N GLY A 19 -1.76 15.06 7.90
CA GLY A 19 -0.87 14.76 6.77
C GLY A 19 -0.47 13.29 6.68
N SER A 20 0.33 12.98 5.66
CA SER A 20 0.65 11.59 5.29
C SER A 20 1.48 10.83 6.30
N ASN A 21 2.36 11.54 7.04
CA ASN A 21 3.37 10.90 7.89
C ASN A 21 2.89 10.67 9.33
N SER A 22 1.61 10.96 9.62
CA SER A 22 1.09 10.84 10.98
C SER A 22 0.64 9.41 11.28
N GLU A 23 0.90 8.94 12.50
CA GLU A 23 0.46 7.62 12.94
C GLU A 23 -1.07 7.45 12.87
N ILE A 24 -1.83 8.52 13.16
CA ILE A 24 -3.29 8.49 13.08
C ILE A 24 -3.77 8.35 11.62
N THR A 25 -3.09 9.00 10.67
CA THR A 25 -3.37 8.81 9.23
C THR A 25 -3.07 7.39 8.80
N HIS A 26 -1.97 6.80 9.28
CA HIS A 26 -1.65 5.40 8.98
C HIS A 26 -2.73 4.45 9.52
N LYS A 27 -3.17 4.64 10.78
CA LYS A 27 -4.29 3.87 11.38
C LYS A 27 -5.59 4.00 10.58
N CYS A 28 -5.89 5.20 10.11
CA CYS A 28 -7.02 5.46 9.22
C CYS A 28 -6.91 4.66 7.92
N PHE A 29 -5.71 4.58 7.33
CA PHE A 29 -5.51 3.84 6.09
C PHE A 29 -5.76 2.33 6.27
N GLU A 30 -5.43 1.76 7.43
CA GLU A 30 -5.68 0.34 7.75
C GLU A 30 -7.16 -0.01 7.65
N ASP A 31 -8.03 0.82 8.23
CA ASP A 31 -9.48 0.59 8.17
C ASP A 31 -10.05 0.80 6.75
N ILE A 32 -9.50 1.78 6.01
CA ILE A 32 -9.91 2.07 4.63
C ILE A 32 -9.52 0.93 3.68
N ILE A 33 -8.26 0.46 3.73
CA ILE A 33 -7.78 -0.59 2.84
C ILE A 33 -8.51 -1.91 3.10
N GLU A 34 -8.75 -2.27 4.36
CA GLU A 34 -9.54 -3.45 4.72
C GLU A 34 -10.97 -3.37 4.19
N SER A 35 -11.61 -2.20 4.30
CA SER A 35 -12.95 -1.95 3.74
C SER A 35 -12.95 -2.04 2.22
N ARG A 36 -11.95 -1.45 1.56
CA ARG A 36 -11.85 -1.43 0.09
C ARG A 36 -11.63 -2.83 -0.50
N ILE A 37 -10.79 -3.65 0.15
CA ILE A 37 -10.58 -5.05 -0.24
C ILE A 37 -11.84 -5.86 0.01
N TRP A 38 -12.51 -5.66 1.16
CA TRP A 38 -13.76 -6.38 1.45
C TRP A 38 -14.84 -6.12 0.38
N ILE A 39 -15.01 -4.86 -0.05
CA ILE A 39 -15.91 -4.51 -1.15
C ILE A 39 -15.59 -5.33 -2.40
N ASP A 40 -14.32 -5.39 -2.77
CA ASP A 40 -13.89 -6.13 -3.97
C ASP A 40 -14.22 -7.62 -3.89
N LEU A 41 -13.96 -8.24 -2.74
CA LEU A 41 -14.29 -9.65 -2.52
C LEU A 41 -15.79 -9.92 -2.63
N GLN A 42 -16.63 -9.02 -2.08
CA GLN A 42 -18.08 -9.16 -2.21
C GLN A 42 -18.57 -9.01 -3.66
N LEU A 43 -17.98 -8.09 -4.43
CA LEU A 43 -18.31 -7.95 -5.85
C LEU A 43 -17.84 -9.14 -6.69
N GLN A 44 -16.75 -9.80 -6.30
CA GLN A 44 -16.29 -11.04 -6.93
C GLN A 44 -17.23 -12.22 -6.67
N GLU A 45 -17.77 -12.35 -5.46
CA GLU A 45 -18.69 -13.44 -5.07
C GLU A 45 -20.04 -13.35 -5.81
N TYR A 46 -20.53 -12.13 -6.05
CA TYR A 46 -21.84 -11.89 -6.65
C TYR A 46 -21.71 -11.16 -7.99
N SER A 47 -21.42 -11.93 -9.05
CA SER A 47 -21.26 -11.40 -10.41
C SER A 47 -22.51 -10.65 -10.87
N GLY A 48 -22.37 -9.37 -11.20
CA GLY A 48 -23.44 -8.53 -11.75
C GLY A 48 -24.01 -7.48 -10.79
N MET A 49 -23.49 -7.38 -9.57
CA MET A 49 -23.77 -6.24 -8.68
C MET A 49 -22.73 -5.14 -8.86
N ASP A 50 -23.18 -3.88 -8.89
CA ASP A 50 -22.28 -2.72 -8.91
C ASP A 50 -21.86 -2.29 -7.49
N VAL A 51 -22.68 -2.64 -6.48
CA VAL A 51 -22.48 -2.30 -5.07
C VAL A 51 -22.85 -3.52 -4.21
N PRO A 52 -22.06 -3.88 -3.18
CA PRO A 52 -22.43 -4.95 -2.25
C PRO A 52 -23.78 -4.67 -1.58
N GLU A 53 -24.63 -5.69 -1.43
CA GLU A 53 -25.99 -5.57 -0.87
C GLU A 53 -26.00 -4.89 0.51
N GLN A 54 -24.95 -5.09 1.30
CA GLN A 54 -24.84 -4.53 2.66
C GLN A 54 -24.31 -3.09 2.67
N LEU A 55 -24.12 -2.44 1.52
CA LEU A 55 -23.68 -1.05 1.42
C LEU A 55 -24.66 -0.22 0.60
N THR A 56 -24.84 1.03 1.01
CA THR A 56 -25.48 2.03 0.14
C THR A 56 -24.49 2.49 -0.92
N SER A 57 -24.99 2.94 -2.08
CA SER A 57 -24.14 3.53 -3.13
C SER A 57 -23.29 4.69 -2.59
N GLN A 58 -23.84 5.49 -1.66
CA GLN A 58 -23.11 6.57 -1.01
C GLN A 58 -21.94 6.06 -0.14
N ALA A 59 -22.14 4.98 0.62
CA ALA A 59 -21.08 4.39 1.43
C ALA A 59 -19.99 3.76 0.55
N PHE A 60 -20.40 3.05 -0.51
CA PHE A 60 -19.49 2.50 -1.52
C PHE A 60 -18.64 3.58 -2.18
N ASN A 61 -19.26 4.62 -2.74
CA ASN A 61 -18.54 5.73 -3.37
C ASN A 61 -17.61 6.44 -2.38
N SER A 62 -18.05 6.60 -1.13
CA SER A 62 -17.23 7.20 -0.06
C SER A 62 -15.99 6.38 0.25
N ILE A 63 -16.09 5.05 0.33
CA ILE A 63 -14.96 4.16 0.59
C ILE A 63 -13.98 4.15 -0.58
N CYS A 64 -14.47 4.02 -1.81
CA CYS A 64 -13.61 3.98 -2.99
C CYS A 64 -12.89 5.32 -3.20
N SER A 65 -13.60 6.45 -3.05
CA SER A 65 -12.99 7.78 -3.16
C SER A 65 -11.95 8.04 -2.08
N ILE A 66 -12.24 7.74 -0.80
CA ILE A 66 -11.30 8.04 0.29
C ILE A 66 -10.05 7.16 0.21
N TYR A 67 -10.18 5.90 -0.24
CA TYR A 67 -9.05 5.03 -0.52
C TYR A 67 -8.08 5.67 -1.53
N LEU A 68 -8.60 6.13 -2.67
CA LEU A 68 -7.78 6.79 -3.68
C LEU A 68 -7.16 8.09 -3.19
N GLU A 69 -7.86 8.88 -2.37
CA GLU A 69 -7.29 10.09 -1.76
C GLU A 69 -6.09 9.78 -0.86
N PHE A 70 -6.18 8.73 -0.04
CA PHE A 70 -5.07 8.27 0.78
C PHE A 70 -3.91 7.76 -0.10
N CYS A 71 -4.19 6.97 -1.14
CA CYS A 71 -3.16 6.54 -2.09
C CYS A 71 -2.49 7.73 -2.78
N ASN A 72 -3.25 8.75 -3.18
CA ASN A 72 -2.72 9.98 -3.78
C ASN A 72 -1.82 10.80 -2.83
N GLN A 73 -2.01 10.66 -1.51
CA GLN A 73 -1.10 11.23 -0.50
C GLN A 73 0.11 10.34 -0.20
N LYS A 74 0.32 9.26 -0.97
CA LYS A 74 1.48 8.36 -0.86
C LYS A 74 1.62 7.73 0.53
N ILE A 75 0.50 7.40 1.17
CA ILE A 75 0.52 6.64 2.44
C ILE A 75 1.14 5.26 2.17
N PRO A 76 2.17 4.84 2.91
CA PRO A 76 2.82 3.56 2.68
C PRO A 76 1.90 2.40 3.03
N PHE A 77 1.93 1.37 2.19
CA PHE A 77 1.30 0.09 2.49
C PHE A 77 2.17 -0.68 3.49
N LYS A 78 1.53 -1.38 4.42
CA LYS A 78 2.20 -2.31 5.33
C LYS A 78 2.19 -3.73 4.76
N GLY A 79 3.25 -4.48 5.03
CA GLY A 79 3.41 -5.87 4.53
C GLY A 79 2.32 -6.82 5.00
N ASN A 80 1.73 -6.58 6.19
CA ASN A 80 0.62 -7.37 6.73
C ASN A 80 -0.67 -7.30 5.90
N TYR A 81 -0.80 -6.37 4.94
CA TYR A 81 -1.93 -6.35 3.99
C TYR A 81 -1.76 -7.26 2.79
N LEU A 82 -0.55 -7.74 2.53
CA LEU A 82 -0.24 -8.57 1.37
C LEU A 82 -1.12 -9.83 1.26
N PRO A 83 -1.45 -10.56 2.35
CA PRO A 83 -2.36 -11.70 2.29
C PRO A 83 -3.79 -11.37 1.82
N TYR A 84 -4.24 -10.13 1.99
CA TYR A 84 -5.54 -9.66 1.54
C TYR A 84 -5.46 -9.08 0.12
N LEU A 85 -4.40 -8.32 -0.18
CA LEU A 85 -4.17 -7.72 -1.49
C LEU A 85 -4.03 -8.76 -2.60
N ARG A 86 -3.48 -9.94 -2.30
CA ARG A 86 -3.38 -11.05 -3.27
C ARG A 86 -4.76 -11.56 -3.75
N LEU A 87 -5.80 -11.37 -2.95
CA LEU A 87 -7.18 -11.78 -3.24
C LEU A 87 -7.95 -10.69 -4.01
N ALA A 88 -7.43 -9.46 -4.06
CA ALA A 88 -8.07 -8.37 -4.78
C ALA A 88 -7.96 -8.60 -6.29
N SER A 89 -9.05 -8.40 -7.01
CA SER A 89 -9.14 -8.48 -8.47
C SER A 89 -9.18 -7.09 -9.12
N ASN A 90 -9.74 -6.09 -8.43
CA ASN A 90 -9.85 -4.74 -8.97
C ASN A 90 -8.48 -4.04 -9.04
N GLU A 91 -8.09 -3.62 -10.25
CA GLU A 91 -6.83 -2.94 -10.49
C GLU A 91 -6.67 -1.63 -9.71
N GLU A 92 -7.77 -0.94 -9.39
CA GLU A 92 -7.73 0.29 -8.59
C GLU A 92 -7.15 0.07 -7.20
N ILE A 93 -7.29 -1.14 -6.64
CA ILE A 93 -6.74 -1.53 -5.34
C ILE A 93 -5.27 -1.96 -5.45
N ILE A 94 -4.95 -2.63 -6.56
CA ILE A 94 -3.66 -3.30 -6.76
C ILE A 94 -2.62 -2.30 -7.28
N LYS A 95 -3.01 -1.41 -8.19
CA LYS A 95 -2.10 -0.44 -8.82
C LYS A 95 -1.39 0.45 -7.81
N PRO A 96 -2.04 1.04 -6.79
CA PRO A 96 -1.34 1.87 -5.82
C PRO A 96 -0.19 1.14 -5.10
N LEU A 97 -0.32 -0.17 -4.84
CA LEU A 97 0.79 -0.94 -4.26
C LEU A 97 1.98 -1.01 -5.23
N PHE A 98 1.77 -1.48 -6.46
CA PHE A 98 2.87 -1.79 -7.40
C PHE A 98 3.40 -0.60 -8.20
N GLU A 99 2.59 0.44 -8.37
CA GLU A 99 2.92 1.60 -9.21
C GLU A 99 3.34 2.83 -8.39
N LEU A 100 3.02 2.85 -7.09
CA LEU A 100 3.35 3.95 -6.19
C LEU A 100 4.14 3.46 -4.96
N SER A 101 3.53 2.65 -4.08
CA SER A 101 4.11 2.31 -2.77
C SER A 101 5.41 1.52 -2.86
N LEU A 102 5.39 0.37 -3.55
CA LEU A 102 6.59 -0.47 -3.69
C LEU A 102 7.70 0.24 -4.47
N PRO A 103 7.44 0.93 -5.59
CA PRO A 103 8.47 1.74 -6.23
C PRO A 103 9.14 2.76 -5.29
N ILE A 104 8.39 3.42 -4.40
CA ILE A 104 8.98 4.33 -3.40
C ILE A 104 9.90 3.56 -2.45
N ILE A 105 9.44 2.44 -1.87
CA ILE A 105 10.22 1.62 -0.93
C ILE A 105 11.52 1.07 -1.56
N PHE A 106 11.46 0.73 -2.85
CA PHE A 106 12.60 0.16 -3.58
C PHE A 106 13.46 1.21 -4.30
N ASP A 107 13.20 2.51 -4.09
CA ASP A 107 13.89 3.63 -4.74
C ASP A 107 13.84 3.56 -6.28
N LEU A 108 12.73 3.06 -6.83
CA LEU A 108 12.51 2.94 -8.26
C LEU A 108 11.77 4.15 -8.81
N LYS A 109 12.08 4.50 -10.07
CA LYS A 109 11.33 5.52 -10.80
C LYS A 109 9.85 5.15 -10.90
N LEU A 110 8.96 6.07 -10.54
CA LEU A 110 7.52 5.93 -10.71
C LEU A 110 7.18 5.86 -12.19
N LYS A 111 6.32 4.89 -12.57
CA LYS A 111 5.81 4.76 -13.96
C LYS A 111 4.65 5.71 -14.22
N TYR A 112 3.97 6.16 -13.17
CA TYR A 112 2.74 6.93 -13.24
C TYR A 112 2.97 8.30 -12.63
N ASP A 113 2.63 9.35 -13.38
CA ASP A 113 2.57 10.71 -12.84
C ASP A 113 1.23 10.87 -12.11
N SER A 114 1.31 11.11 -10.80
CA SER A 114 0.19 11.33 -9.88
C SER A 114 -0.71 12.51 -10.33
N PRO A 115 -2.02 12.55 -9.98
CA PRO A 115 -2.78 11.63 -9.12
C PRO A 115 -3.65 10.59 -9.85
N PHE A 116 -4.04 9.52 -9.15
CA PHE A 116 -5.09 8.61 -9.58
C PHE A 116 -6.43 9.35 -9.69
N ASP A 117 -7.16 9.11 -10.77
CA ASP A 117 -8.47 9.69 -11.02
C ASP A 117 -9.51 9.15 -10.04
N ILE A 118 -10.24 10.06 -9.38
CA ILE A 118 -11.30 9.70 -8.43
C ILE A 118 -12.64 9.91 -9.14
N ASN A 119 -13.14 8.85 -9.77
CA ASN A 119 -14.39 8.84 -10.54
C ASN A 119 -15.59 8.35 -9.71
N TYR A 120 -15.69 8.81 -8.46
CA TYR A 120 -16.76 8.47 -7.53
C TYR A 120 -17.49 9.73 -7.12
N GLU A 121 -18.80 9.66 -6.93
CA GLU A 121 -19.55 10.77 -6.35
C GLU A 121 -19.26 10.86 -4.86
N TYR A 122 -18.69 11.98 -4.42
CA TYR A 122 -18.40 12.21 -3.01
C TYR A 122 -18.60 13.68 -2.64
N ASP A 123 -19.03 13.91 -1.40
CA ASP A 123 -19.12 15.23 -0.80
C ASP A 123 -18.04 15.34 0.29
N ARG A 124 -16.97 16.10 0.01
CA ARG A 124 -15.93 16.40 1.00
C ARG A 124 -16.19 17.75 1.65
N PRO A 125 -16.12 17.84 2.99
CA PRO A 125 -16.17 19.12 3.66
C PRO A 125 -14.96 19.96 3.27
N ASN A 126 -15.14 21.27 3.12
CA ASN A 126 -14.00 22.17 2.96
C ASN A 126 -13.21 22.26 4.27
N VAL A 127 -12.00 21.70 4.29
CA VAL A 127 -11.13 21.71 5.47
C VAL A 127 -10.22 22.93 5.39
N ASN A 128 -10.44 23.90 6.29
CA ASN A 128 -9.59 25.08 6.37
C ASN A 128 -8.19 24.70 6.89
N LYS A 129 -7.21 24.76 6.00
CA LYS A 129 -5.80 24.44 6.29
C LYS A 129 -5.08 25.54 7.09
N SER A 130 -5.74 26.66 7.42
CA SER A 130 -5.10 27.81 8.09
C SER A 130 -4.55 27.49 9.48
N PHE A 131 -5.07 26.47 10.17
CA PHE A 131 -4.57 26.07 11.48
C PHE A 131 -3.17 25.41 11.44
N ASN A 132 -2.68 24.97 10.27
CA ASN A 132 -1.47 24.15 10.14
C ASN A 132 -0.45 24.67 9.12
N GLN A 133 -0.40 25.98 8.83
CA GLN A 133 0.65 26.54 7.96
C GLN A 133 2.09 26.25 8.46
N ASN A 134 2.27 25.90 9.74
CA ASN A 134 3.57 25.51 10.30
C ASN A 134 3.94 24.04 10.07
N ASN A 135 2.98 23.17 9.68
CA ASN A 135 3.19 21.73 9.50
C ASN A 135 3.10 21.28 8.03
N LYS A 136 3.06 22.20 7.07
CA LYS A 136 3.41 21.88 5.68
C LYS A 136 4.92 21.60 5.61
N ARG A 137 5.35 20.49 6.19
CA ARG A 137 6.54 19.81 5.70
C ARG A 137 6.26 19.55 4.23
N LYS A 138 6.96 20.30 3.38
CA LYS A 138 7.14 19.92 1.98
C LYS A 138 7.40 18.42 1.98
N PHE A 139 6.84 17.70 1.02
CA PHE A 139 7.28 16.36 0.69
C PHE A 139 8.74 16.49 0.23
N ASN A 140 9.65 16.58 1.20
CA ASN A 140 11.06 16.46 0.97
C ASN A 140 11.24 14.97 0.78
N GLU A 141 11.54 14.55 -0.45
CA GLU A 141 12.07 13.22 -0.74
C GLU A 141 13.21 12.84 0.23
N THR A 142 13.84 13.86 0.85
CA THR A 142 14.91 13.77 1.84
C THR A 142 14.47 13.43 3.28
N GLU A 143 13.20 13.54 3.67
CA GLU A 143 12.76 13.21 5.06
C GLU A 143 12.50 11.70 5.28
N MET A 144 12.52 10.88 4.22
CA MET A 144 12.54 9.41 4.34
C MET A 144 13.97 8.84 4.51
N ASN A 145 15.00 9.69 4.51
CA ASN A 145 16.40 9.30 4.76
C ASN A 145 16.70 9.08 6.25
N ASN A 146 15.81 8.41 6.97
CA ASN A 146 16.27 7.58 8.07
C ASN A 146 16.67 6.26 7.41
N ASP A 147 17.88 6.22 6.84
CA ASP A 147 18.41 5.11 6.02
C ASP A 147 18.19 3.74 6.69
N GLN A 148 18.14 3.73 8.02
CA GLN A 148 17.91 2.55 8.85
C GLN A 148 16.44 2.08 8.93
N GLN A 149 15.46 2.99 8.88
CA GLN A 149 14.03 2.65 8.88
C GLN A 149 13.58 2.22 7.48
N ASN A 150 14.05 2.91 6.44
CA ASN A 150 13.79 2.54 5.04
C ASN A 150 14.44 1.19 4.69
N GLY A 151 15.66 0.93 5.18
CA GLY A 151 16.34 -0.35 5.00
C GLY A 151 15.58 -1.55 5.60
N ASN A 152 14.97 -1.38 6.77
CA ASN A 152 14.17 -2.43 7.40
C ASN A 152 12.87 -2.71 6.64
N GLU A 153 12.15 -1.66 6.22
CA GLU A 153 10.91 -1.79 5.45
C GLU A 153 11.16 -2.41 4.06
N LYS A 154 12.21 -1.97 3.36
CA LYS A 154 12.65 -2.55 2.09
C LYS A 154 13.02 -4.02 2.21
N LYS A 155 13.72 -4.39 3.29
CA LYS A 155 14.07 -5.79 3.57
C LYS A 155 12.84 -6.64 3.87
N GLU A 156 11.91 -6.14 4.69
CA GLU A 156 10.64 -6.82 4.98
C GLU A 156 9.86 -7.09 3.70
N TRP A 157 9.66 -6.05 2.88
CA TRP A 157 8.99 -6.19 1.60
C TRP A 157 9.73 -7.12 0.64
N PHE A 158 11.06 -7.06 0.58
CA PHE A 158 11.84 -7.96 -0.26
C PHE A 158 11.63 -9.42 0.17
N THR A 159 11.72 -9.73 1.47
CA THR A 159 11.47 -11.08 1.99
C THR A 159 10.06 -11.55 1.67
N LEU A 160 9.04 -10.71 1.90
CA LEU A 160 7.65 -11.06 1.58
C LEU A 160 7.44 -11.35 0.09
N LEU A 161 8.02 -10.54 -0.79
CA LEU A 161 7.91 -10.70 -2.23
C LEU A 161 8.76 -11.88 -2.75
N GLU A 162 9.92 -12.15 -2.15
CA GLU A 162 10.78 -13.29 -2.48
C GLU A 162 10.12 -14.62 -2.08
N GLU A 163 9.59 -14.70 -0.86
CA GLU A 163 8.76 -15.83 -0.41
C GLU A 163 7.54 -16.03 -1.31
N MET A 164 6.96 -14.92 -1.80
CA MET A 164 5.86 -14.98 -2.74
C MET A 164 6.30 -15.52 -4.11
N TYR A 165 7.47 -15.12 -4.61
CA TYR A 165 8.00 -15.56 -5.90
C TYR A 165 8.45 -17.01 -5.88
N TYR A 166 9.33 -17.39 -4.95
CA TYR A 166 9.94 -18.73 -4.89
C TYR A 166 9.15 -19.74 -4.05
N GLY A 167 8.20 -19.27 -3.24
CA GLY A 167 7.35 -20.13 -2.43
C GLY A 167 6.22 -20.81 -3.23
N PRO A 168 5.18 -21.32 -2.54
CA PRO A 168 4.14 -22.20 -3.10
C PRO A 168 3.27 -21.60 -4.22
N ILE A 169 3.51 -20.37 -4.67
CA ILE A 169 2.71 -19.70 -5.69
C ILE A 169 3.02 -20.22 -7.09
N HIS A 170 4.22 -20.74 -7.32
CA HIS A 170 4.53 -21.53 -8.52
C HIS A 170 3.99 -22.97 -8.45
N ALA A 171 3.32 -23.38 -7.36
CA ALA A 171 2.82 -24.74 -7.15
C ALA A 171 1.27 -24.89 -7.19
N ASN A 172 0.53 -23.94 -7.80
CA ASN A 172 -0.94 -23.87 -7.86
C ASN A 172 -1.64 -23.28 -6.62
N ASN A 173 -1.32 -22.02 -6.24
CA ASN A 173 -2.19 -21.30 -5.31
C ASN A 173 -3.41 -20.73 -6.06
N SER A 174 -4.58 -21.36 -5.87
CA SER A 174 -5.89 -20.92 -6.41
C SER A 174 -6.31 -19.52 -5.98
N ASP A 175 -5.72 -19.01 -4.90
CA ASP A 175 -6.26 -17.86 -4.18
C ASP A 175 -5.70 -16.52 -4.68
N ILE A 176 -4.72 -16.52 -5.59
CA ILE A 176 -4.12 -15.29 -6.13
C ILE A 176 -4.83 -14.90 -7.41
N THR A 177 -5.32 -13.67 -7.46
CA THR A 177 -5.99 -13.19 -8.67
C THR A 177 -5.00 -12.99 -9.81
N ARG A 178 -5.48 -13.18 -11.05
CA ARG A 178 -4.68 -12.98 -12.26
C ARG A 178 -4.11 -11.56 -12.35
N ASN A 179 -4.90 -10.56 -11.93
CA ASN A 179 -4.50 -9.15 -11.98
C ASN A 179 -3.36 -8.86 -11.01
N PHE A 180 -3.45 -9.39 -9.78
CA PHE A 180 -2.38 -9.28 -8.81
C PHE A 180 -1.10 -9.96 -9.31
N LYS A 181 -1.21 -11.21 -9.78
CA LYS A 181 -0.07 -11.98 -10.28
C LYS A 181 0.66 -11.26 -11.41
N LYS A 182 -0.08 -10.73 -12.39
CA LYS A 182 0.49 -9.97 -13.50
C LYS A 182 1.26 -8.74 -13.02
N LYS A 183 0.68 -7.94 -12.12
CA LYS A 183 1.34 -6.74 -11.57
C LYS A 183 2.56 -7.08 -10.72
N PHE A 184 2.50 -8.17 -9.98
CA PHE A 184 3.61 -8.70 -9.21
C PHE A 184 4.78 -9.12 -10.11
N GLU A 185 4.53 -9.92 -11.15
CA GLU A 185 5.55 -10.33 -12.13
C GLU A 185 6.20 -9.10 -12.80
N GLU A 186 5.39 -8.14 -13.28
CA GLU A 186 5.85 -6.88 -13.87
C GLU A 186 6.71 -6.03 -12.91
N PHE A 187 6.41 -6.07 -11.62
CA PHE A 187 7.18 -5.35 -10.59
C PHE A 187 8.46 -6.10 -10.24
N TRP A 188 8.38 -7.42 -10.05
CA TRP A 188 9.49 -8.28 -9.68
C TRP A 188 10.64 -8.16 -10.68
N GLU A 189 10.35 -8.22 -11.99
CA GLU A 189 11.34 -8.03 -13.06
C GLU A 189 12.12 -6.70 -12.96
N ARG A 190 11.57 -5.67 -12.30
CA ARG A 190 12.23 -4.36 -12.12
C ARG A 190 13.23 -4.35 -10.97
N ILE A 191 13.02 -5.17 -9.94
CA ILE A 191 13.91 -5.22 -8.76
C ILE A 191 15.06 -6.24 -8.94
N THR A 192 14.86 -7.30 -9.73
CA THR A 192 15.84 -8.39 -9.90
C THR A 192 17.21 -7.96 -10.47
N PRO A 193 17.32 -7.01 -11.42
CA PRO A 193 18.63 -6.59 -11.93
C PRO A 193 19.38 -5.63 -10.99
N SER A 194 18.70 -4.94 -10.07
CA SER A 194 19.24 -3.77 -9.36
C SER A 194 19.62 -4.00 -7.90
N GLN A 195 19.13 -5.06 -7.23
CA GLN A 195 19.28 -5.21 -5.77
C GLN A 195 19.75 -6.58 -5.26
N VAL A 196 19.82 -7.61 -6.11
CA VAL A 196 20.30 -8.96 -5.71
C VAL A 196 21.76 -8.94 -5.25
N SER A 197 22.59 -8.02 -5.75
CA SER A 197 23.98 -7.86 -5.31
C SER A 197 24.13 -7.19 -3.94
N VAL A 198 23.25 -6.25 -3.59
CA VAL A 198 23.40 -5.41 -2.38
C VAL A 198 22.95 -6.12 -1.09
N ILE A 199 21.94 -6.99 -1.18
CA ILE A 199 21.39 -7.71 -0.02
C ILE A 199 22.24 -8.95 0.34
N ALA A 200 22.85 -9.59 -0.66
CA ALA A 200 23.76 -10.73 -0.46
C ALA A 200 25.06 -10.33 0.28
N GLU A 201 25.56 -9.12 0.04
CA GLU A 201 26.77 -8.61 0.70
C GLU A 201 26.53 -8.28 2.19
N GLN A 202 25.35 -7.78 2.57
CA GLN A 202 25.03 -7.49 3.98
C GLN A 202 24.76 -8.74 4.82
N SER A 203 24.47 -9.88 4.20
CA SER A 203 24.17 -11.15 4.90
C SER A 203 25.42 -11.98 5.19
N THR A 204 26.58 -11.63 4.61
CA THR A 204 27.83 -12.39 4.80
C THR A 204 28.77 -11.82 5.87
N ASP A 205 28.43 -10.69 6.49
CA ASP A 205 29.30 -10.00 7.46
C ASP A 205 29.18 -10.51 8.92
N ILE A 206 28.66 -11.73 9.11
CA ILE A 206 28.74 -12.44 10.40
C ILE A 206 29.83 -13.50 10.30
N THR A 207 31.10 -13.08 10.24
CA THR A 207 32.22 -14.01 10.41
C THR A 207 32.33 -14.41 11.90
N PRO A 208 32.45 -15.71 12.22
CA PRO A 208 32.57 -16.17 13.59
C PRO A 208 33.95 -15.80 14.14
N LYS A 209 33.98 -15.07 15.26
CA LYS A 209 35.20 -14.89 16.07
C LYS A 209 35.71 -16.28 16.49
N LYS A 210 36.82 -16.72 15.87
CA LYS A 210 37.57 -17.89 16.31
C LYS A 210 37.95 -17.74 17.79
N PRO A 211 37.78 -18.77 18.64
CA PRO A 211 38.29 -18.75 19.99
C PRO A 211 39.82 -18.78 19.96
N LYS A 212 40.45 -17.82 20.66
CA LYS A 212 41.89 -17.85 20.93
C LYS A 212 42.14 -18.89 22.02
N THR A 213 42.77 -20.00 21.65
CA THR A 213 43.41 -20.93 22.58
C THR A 213 44.74 -20.31 23.04
N LYS A 214 44.89 -20.11 24.35
CA LYS A 214 46.15 -20.20 25.09
C LYS A 214 45.84 -20.64 26.50
#